data_AF-A0A233RFH2-F1
#
_entry.id   AF-A0A233RFH2-F1
#
_cell.length_a   1.000
_cell.length_b   1.000
_cell.length_c   1.000
_cell.angle_alpha   90.00
_cell.angle_beta   90.00
_cell.angle_gamma   90.00
#
_symmetry.space_group_name_H-M   'P 1'
#
loop_
_entity.id
_entity.type
_entity.pdbx_description
1 polymer ?
#
loop_
_entity_poly.entity_id
_entity_poly.type
_entity_poly.pdbx_seq_one_letter_code
_entity_poly.pdbx_strand_id
1 'polypeptide(L)'
;MSFVSKALAGPIAVLCLLTLAGCATQQPQDNQASINNDSLHQFLESTAPHATASLPASPWGANVQVTAGAAYFAASGKTCRSLQVTQAIGSQEEHIACKGQNGQWQLSRAITQQP
;
A
#
# COMPACT_ATOMS: atom_id res chain seq x y z
N MET A 1 -63.33 7.55 -8.76
CA MET A 1 -62.69 8.78 -9.26
C MET A 1 -61.74 8.35 -10.38
N SER A 2 -61.99 8.81 -11.61
CA SER A 2 -61.23 8.57 -12.86
C SER A 2 -59.73 8.93 -12.69
N PHE A 3 -58.74 8.46 -13.46
CA PHE A 3 -58.50 8.48 -14.93
C PHE A 3 -57.57 7.31 -15.33
N VAL A 4 -57.88 6.43 -16.32
CA VAL A 4 -57.55 6.46 -17.77
C VAL A 4 -56.06 6.80 -18.06
N SER A 5 -55.22 5.95 -18.68
CA SER A 5 -55.14 5.72 -20.15
C SER A 5 -54.07 4.66 -20.48
N LYS A 6 -54.44 3.60 -21.21
CA LYS A 6 -54.08 3.25 -22.61
C LYS A 6 -52.75 2.53 -22.86
N ALA A 7 -52.91 1.26 -23.20
CA ALA A 7 -51.96 0.43 -23.93
C ALA A 7 -51.68 0.99 -25.34
N LEU A 8 -50.44 0.86 -25.80
CA LEU A 8 -50.09 0.81 -27.22
C LEU A 8 -49.15 -0.37 -27.43
N ALA A 9 -49.66 -1.31 -28.19
CA ALA A 9 -49.00 -2.54 -28.61
C ALA A 9 -47.90 -2.25 -29.64
N GLY A 10 -46.78 -2.95 -29.52
CA GLY A 10 -45.78 -3.10 -30.56
C GLY A 10 -45.12 -4.48 -30.42
N PRO A 11 -45.15 -5.35 -31.44
CA PRO A 11 -44.54 -6.67 -31.36
C PRO A 11 -43.09 -6.56 -31.84
N ILE A 12 -42.13 -6.63 -30.94
CA ILE A 12 -40.76 -7.00 -31.30
C ILE A 12 -40.40 -8.19 -30.42
N ALA A 13 -40.59 -9.35 -31.03
CA ALA A 13 -40.08 -10.61 -30.53
C ALA A 13 -38.54 -10.61 -30.55
N VAL A 14 -38.01 -11.49 -29.70
CA VAL A 14 -36.68 -12.10 -29.73
C VAL A 14 -35.59 -11.42 -28.89
N LEU A 15 -35.57 -11.86 -27.63
CA LEU A 15 -34.41 -12.24 -26.82
C LEU A 15 -33.05 -12.27 -27.58
N CYS A 16 -32.09 -11.50 -27.09
CA CYS A 16 -30.68 -11.92 -27.04
C CYS A 16 -30.10 -11.54 -25.68
N LEU A 17 -29.64 -12.58 -24.99
CA LEU A 17 -29.15 -12.62 -23.61
C LEU A 17 -27.74 -12.03 -23.48
N LEU A 18 -27.49 -11.40 -22.32
CA LEU A 18 -26.28 -11.47 -21.49
C LEU A 18 -24.91 -11.31 -22.17
N THR A 19 -24.23 -10.19 -21.91
CA THR A 19 -22.84 -10.17 -21.41
C THR A 19 -22.56 -8.89 -20.60
N LEU A 20 -22.98 -8.88 -19.33
CA LEU A 20 -22.33 -8.02 -18.33
C LEU A 20 -21.01 -8.68 -17.97
N ALA A 21 -19.93 -8.33 -18.66
CA ALA A 21 -18.58 -8.76 -18.29
C ALA A 21 -17.67 -7.53 -18.24
N GLY A 22 -17.26 -7.14 -17.02
CA GLY A 22 -16.31 -6.05 -16.88
C GLY A 22 -16.15 -5.48 -15.47
N CYS A 23 -16.27 -6.27 -14.40
CA CYS A 23 -15.51 -5.91 -13.19
C CYS A 23 -14.08 -6.39 -13.46
N ALA A 24 -13.22 -5.53 -14.01
CA ALA A 24 -11.79 -5.75 -13.94
C ALA A 24 -11.42 -5.71 -12.46
N THR A 25 -11.37 -6.88 -11.83
CA THR A 25 -10.85 -7.07 -10.49
C THR A 25 -9.35 -6.77 -10.58
N GLN A 26 -8.99 -5.48 -10.47
CA GLN A 26 -7.63 -5.08 -10.20
C GLN A 26 -7.31 -5.55 -8.79
N GLN A 27 -6.81 -6.77 -8.71
CA GLN A 27 -6.18 -7.30 -7.52
C GLN A 27 -5.19 -6.23 -7.07
N PRO A 28 -5.27 -5.73 -5.82
CA PRO A 28 -4.26 -4.80 -5.31
C PRO A 28 -2.94 -5.53 -5.46
N GLN A 29 -2.17 -5.15 -6.47
CA GLN A 29 -0.85 -5.69 -6.69
C GLN A 29 -0.03 -5.07 -5.57
N ASP A 30 0.03 -5.79 -4.46
CA ASP A 30 0.81 -5.48 -3.27
C ASP A 30 2.28 -5.57 -3.71
N ASN A 31 2.74 -4.55 -4.44
CA ASN A 31 4.13 -4.36 -4.87
C ASN A 31 4.93 -3.97 -3.63
N GLN A 32 5.00 -4.89 -2.67
CA GLN A 32 5.83 -4.83 -1.49
C GLN A 32 7.14 -5.52 -1.80
N ALA A 33 8.20 -4.73 -1.90
CA ALA A 33 9.55 -5.29 -1.98
C ALA A 33 9.89 -5.86 -0.61
N SER A 34 10.16 -7.16 -0.53
CA SER A 34 10.71 -7.76 0.68
C SER A 34 12.05 -7.08 0.99
N ILE A 35 12.25 -6.68 2.25
CA ILE A 35 13.54 -6.16 2.68
C ILE A 35 14.50 -7.36 2.71
N ASN A 36 15.48 -7.42 1.81
CA ASN A 36 16.55 -8.41 1.88
C ASN A 36 17.79 -7.79 2.53
N ASN A 37 17.63 -7.33 3.77
CA ASN A 37 18.68 -6.66 4.53
C ASN A 37 18.49 -6.93 6.03
N ASP A 38 19.30 -7.82 6.59
CA ASP A 38 19.16 -8.28 7.98
C ASP A 38 19.30 -7.15 8.98
N SER A 39 20.25 -6.23 8.76
CA SER A 39 20.48 -5.08 9.63
C SER A 39 19.26 -4.16 9.70
N LEU A 40 18.60 -3.92 8.57
CA LEU A 40 17.37 -3.14 8.51
C LEU A 40 16.21 -3.87 9.19
N HIS A 41 16.06 -5.18 8.98
CA HIS A 41 15.04 -5.97 9.69
C HIS A 41 15.21 -5.93 11.20
N GLN A 42 16.43 -6.21 11.67
CA GLN A 42 16.74 -6.21 13.09
C GLN A 42 16.51 -4.84 13.71
N PHE A 43 16.91 -3.76 13.00
CA PHE A 43 16.59 -2.41 13.41
C PHE A 43 15.07 -2.22 13.54
N LEU A 44 14.29 -2.54 12.51
CA LEU A 44 12.83 -2.31 12.53
C LEU A 44 12.11 -3.11 13.62
N GLU A 45 12.58 -4.32 13.96
CA GLU A 45 12.01 -5.17 15.02
C GLU A 45 12.18 -4.58 16.43
N SER A 46 13.35 -4.03 16.76
CA SER A 46 13.65 -3.60 18.14
C SER A 46 13.58 -2.08 18.35
N THR A 47 13.18 -1.32 17.33
CA THR A 47 13.33 0.14 17.34
C THR A 47 12.18 0.87 18.01
N ALA A 48 12.52 1.66 19.03
CA ALA A 48 11.65 2.67 19.63
C ALA A 48 11.26 3.76 18.61
N PRO A 49 10.15 4.50 18.82
CA PRO A 49 9.81 5.64 17.99
C PRO A 49 10.96 6.66 17.92
N HIS A 50 11.25 7.17 16.72
CA HIS A 50 12.29 8.14 16.41
C HIS A 50 13.73 7.65 16.61
N ALA A 51 13.97 6.34 16.78
CA ALA A 51 15.36 5.87 16.78
C ALA A 51 15.95 5.95 15.37
N THR A 52 17.27 6.10 15.34
CA THR A 52 18.04 6.32 14.11
C THR A 52 19.17 5.30 14.05
N ALA A 53 19.36 4.66 12.90
CA ALA A 53 20.48 3.76 12.62
C ALA A 53 21.22 4.18 11.36
N SER A 54 22.54 3.98 11.35
CA SER A 54 23.34 4.09 10.14
C SER A 54 23.50 2.70 9.52
N LEU A 55 23.15 2.58 8.25
CA LEU A 55 23.19 1.31 7.52
C LEU A 55 24.27 1.39 6.44
N PRO A 56 25.35 0.59 6.53
CA PRO A 56 26.41 0.60 5.53
C PRO A 56 25.93 0.06 4.17
N ALA A 57 24.94 -0.84 4.18
CA ALA A 57 24.23 -1.31 3.00
C ALA A 57 22.72 -1.31 3.29
N SER A 58 21.92 -0.83 2.35
CA SER A 58 20.46 -0.77 2.45
C SER A 58 19.80 -0.84 1.08
N PRO A 59 18.47 -1.02 1.01
CA PRO A 59 17.71 -0.93 -0.25
C PRO A 59 17.83 0.43 -0.96
N TRP A 60 18.20 1.49 -0.23
CA TRP A 60 18.34 2.86 -0.74
C TRP A 60 19.79 3.24 -1.05
N GLY A 61 20.71 2.27 -1.03
CA GLY A 61 22.13 2.48 -1.25
C GLY A 61 22.97 2.31 0.01
N ALA A 62 24.25 2.66 -0.10
CA ALA A 62 25.23 2.51 0.97
C ALA A 62 25.27 3.74 1.90
N ASN A 63 25.64 3.50 3.15
CA ASN A 63 25.89 4.53 4.17
C ASN A 63 24.72 5.51 4.35
N VAL A 64 23.50 4.98 4.43
CA VAL A 64 22.30 5.79 4.68
C VAL A 64 22.01 5.87 6.17
N GLN A 65 21.45 7.00 6.60
CA GLN A 65 20.88 7.13 7.93
C GLN A 65 19.37 6.87 7.83
N VAL A 66 18.85 5.96 8.64
CA VAL A 66 17.41 5.65 8.69
C VAL A 66 16.87 6.03 10.05
N THR A 67 15.88 6.92 10.07
CA THR A 67 15.10 7.27 11.26
C THR A 67 13.73 6.63 11.15
N ALA A 68 13.34 5.85 12.16
CA ALA A 68 12.07 5.14 12.16
C ALA A 68 11.02 5.90 12.99
N GLY A 69 9.87 6.20 12.39
CA GLY A 69 8.72 6.75 13.09
C GLY A 69 8.05 5.75 14.04
N ALA A 70 7.00 6.18 14.74
CA ALA A 70 6.19 5.30 15.56
C ALA A 70 5.50 4.22 14.71
N ALA A 71 5.31 3.04 15.28
CA ALA A 71 4.48 2.01 14.66
C ALA A 71 2.99 2.39 14.74
N TYR A 72 2.26 2.15 13.67
CA TYR A 72 0.82 2.40 13.55
C TYR A 72 0.13 1.24 12.83
N PHE A 73 -1.16 1.04 13.08
CA PHE A 73 -1.95 0.04 12.38
C PHE A 73 -2.61 0.67 11.15
N ALA A 74 -2.21 0.23 9.95
CA ALA A 74 -2.71 0.79 8.69
C ALA A 74 -4.06 0.17 8.29
N ALA A 75 -4.81 0.87 7.43
CA ALA A 75 -6.07 0.37 6.86
C ALA A 75 -5.92 -0.94 6.06
N SER A 76 -4.70 -1.28 5.64
CA SER A 76 -4.36 -2.57 5.03
C SER A 76 -4.35 -3.73 6.03
N GLY A 77 -4.56 -3.48 7.33
CA GLY A 77 -4.52 -4.49 8.39
C GLY A 77 -3.09 -4.88 8.82
N LYS A 78 -2.07 -4.11 8.41
CA LYS A 78 -0.67 -4.37 8.73
C LYS A 78 -0.16 -3.33 9.74
N THR A 79 0.74 -3.75 10.63
CA THR A 79 1.52 -2.81 11.44
C THR A 79 2.57 -2.17 10.55
N CYS A 80 2.52 -0.86 10.37
CA CYS A 80 3.44 -0.10 9.54
C CYS A 80 4.17 0.96 10.37
N ARG A 81 5.26 1.49 9.83
CA ARG A 81 5.94 2.68 10.36
C ARG A 81 6.55 3.48 9.23
N SER A 82 6.58 4.80 9.39
CA SER A 82 7.30 5.69 8.48
C SER A 82 8.81 5.56 8.70
N LEU A 83 9.56 5.71 7.63
CA LEU A 83 11.02 5.71 7.62
C LEU A 83 11.47 6.97 6.90
N GLN A 84 12.34 7.73 7.54
CA GLN A 84 13.04 8.85 6.92
C GLN A 84 14.46 8.37 6.61
N VAL A 85 14.80 8.33 5.33
CA VAL A 85 16.08 7.87 4.83
C VAL A 85 16.87 9.07 4.38
N THR A 86 17.99 9.34 5.03
CA THR A 86 18.93 10.40 4.64
C THR A 86 20.14 9.76 3.98
N GLN A 87 20.36 10.08 2.70
CA GLN A 87 21.52 9.62 1.95
C GLN A 87 22.78 10.38 2.40
N ALA A 88 23.96 9.81 2.12
CA ALA A 88 25.24 10.45 2.45
C ALA A 88 25.42 11.85 1.82
N ILE A 89 24.77 12.09 0.66
CA ILE A 89 24.78 13.38 -0.04
C ILE A 89 23.80 14.41 0.54
N GLY A 90 23.07 14.05 1.60
CA GLY A 90 22.13 14.92 2.32
C GLY A 90 20.69 14.95 1.77
N SER A 91 20.41 14.23 0.68
CA SER A 91 19.02 14.04 0.23
C SER A 91 18.24 13.20 1.23
N GLN A 92 16.96 13.52 1.39
CA GLN A 92 16.09 12.85 2.34
C GLN A 92 14.84 12.35 1.63
N GLU A 93 14.51 11.09 1.86
CA GLU A 93 13.35 10.43 1.28
C GLU A 93 12.48 9.82 2.37
N GLU A 94 11.15 9.88 2.21
CA GLU A 94 10.20 9.24 3.09
C GLU A 94 9.72 7.92 2.49
N HIS A 95 9.76 6.88 3.31
CA HIS A 95 9.39 5.51 2.97
C HIS A 95 8.45 4.95 4.03
N ILE A 96 7.76 3.86 3.72
CA ILE A 96 6.93 3.13 4.68
C ILE A 96 7.39 1.68 4.70
N ALA A 97 7.59 1.14 5.90
CA ALA A 97 7.76 -0.30 6.09
C ALA A 97 6.54 -0.86 6.81
N CYS A 98 6.03 -1.99 6.35
CA CYS A 98 4.91 -2.71 6.95
C CYS A 98 5.33 -4.13 7.30
N LYS A 99 4.88 -4.62 8.45
CA LYS A 99 5.05 -6.00 8.89
C LYS A 99 4.06 -6.88 8.12
N GLY A 100 4.60 -7.78 7.31
CA GLY A 100 3.85 -8.78 6.56
C GLY A 100 3.20 -9.82 7.47
N GLN A 101 2.33 -10.65 6.91
CA GLN A 101 1.63 -11.70 7.65
C GLN A 101 2.60 -12.75 8.24
N ASN A 102 3.76 -12.93 7.61
CA ASN A 102 4.85 -13.79 8.09
C ASN A 102 5.71 -13.12 9.20
N GLY A 103 5.34 -11.94 9.67
CA GLY A 103 6.09 -11.18 10.66
C GLY A 103 7.34 -10.49 10.12
N GLN A 104 7.59 -10.51 8.80
CA GLN A 104 8.76 -9.86 8.20
C GLN A 104 8.43 -8.44 7.75
N TRP A 105 9.36 -7.50 7.90
CA TRP A 105 9.17 -6.15 7.37
C TRP A 105 9.34 -6.12 5.85
N GLN A 106 8.46 -5.38 5.19
CA GLN A 106 8.46 -5.18 3.74
C GLN A 106 8.33 -3.69 3.44
N LEU A 107 9.06 -3.21 2.45
CA LEU A 107 8.90 -1.83 1.98
C LEU A 107 7.59 -1.72 1.23
N SER A 108 6.76 -0.77 1.64
CA SER A 108 5.61 -0.32 0.90
C SER A 108 5.98 0.94 0.13
N ARG A 109 5.43 1.10 -1.07
CA ARG A 109 5.44 2.41 -1.73
C ARG A 109 4.83 3.43 -0.77
N ALA A 110 5.46 4.60 -0.66
CA ALA A 110 4.84 5.75 -0.02
C ALA A 110 3.56 6.06 -0.80
N ILE A 111 2.41 5.77 -0.20
CA ILE A 111 1.16 6.38 -0.62
C ILE A 111 1.26 7.78 -0.05
N THR A 112 1.34 8.79 -0.92
CA THR A 112 1.26 10.21 -0.54
C THR A 112 0.28 10.35 0.61
N GLN A 113 0.77 10.81 1.77
CA GLN A 113 -0.12 11.10 2.90
C GLN A 113 -1.15 12.09 2.38
N GLN A 114 -2.39 11.66 2.27
CA GLN A 114 -3.46 12.54 1.83
C GLN A 114 -3.70 13.53 2.98
N PRO A 115 -3.60 14.85 2.72
CA PRO A 115 -3.63 15.88 3.76
C PRO A 115 -4.95 15.94 4.52
#